data_AF-A0A4Y3WHK3-F1
#
_entry.id   AF-A0A4Y3WHK3-F1
#
_cell.length_a   1.000
_cell.length_b   1.000
_cell.length_c   1.000
_cell.angle_alpha   90.00
_cell.angle_beta   90.00
_cell.angle_gamma   90.00
#
_symmetry.space_group_name_H-M   'P 1'
#
loop_
_entity.id
_entity.type
_entity.pdbx_description
1 polymer ?
#
loop_
_entity_poly.entity_id
_entity_poly.type
_entity_poly.pdbx_seq_one_letter_code
_entity_poly.pdbx_strand_id
1 'polypeptide(L)'
;MTDERGAREIAQAAEAIGDLLQRAVEATLEEPAPEPARQAAAQLYDVDSRAVPESDNGPAQLMATLTLVRLLSLVREATPDRPERVEEVLGWIGTAMGKRYAARARYVAGVLESEAATADVPGVRQVLMTEFVPSLVWLLAGSVAVLGTGDAGWLRELEAGTPTTASFLTGS
;
A
#
# COMPACT_ATOMS: atom_id res chain seq x y z
N MET A 1 9.44 33.06 -7.12
CA MET A 1 9.07 33.03 -5.69
C MET A 1 8.05 31.91 -5.52
N THR A 2 8.49 30.69 -5.83
CA THR A 2 7.68 29.48 -5.67
C THR A 2 7.59 29.22 -4.17
N ASP A 3 6.37 29.20 -3.67
CA ASP A 3 5.99 29.61 -2.32
C ASP A 3 6.37 28.55 -1.26
N GLU A 4 7.24 28.90 -0.31
CA GLU A 4 7.59 28.07 0.85
C GLU A 4 6.35 27.65 1.65
N ARG A 5 5.26 28.41 1.55
CA ARG A 5 3.95 28.03 2.10
C ARG A 5 3.34 26.86 1.33
N GLY A 6 3.29 26.94 0.00
CA GLY A 6 2.76 25.85 -0.84
C GLY A 6 3.55 24.55 -0.66
N ALA A 7 4.88 24.63 -0.53
CA ALA A 7 5.71 23.46 -0.24
C ALA A 7 5.38 22.83 1.13
N ARG A 8 5.13 23.66 2.16
CA ARG A 8 4.73 23.18 3.50
C ARG A 8 3.33 22.56 3.50
N GLU A 9 2.39 23.15 2.78
CA GLU A 9 1.03 22.62 2.66
C GLU A 9 1.02 21.25 1.94
N ILE A 10 1.82 21.09 0.89
CA ILE A 10 2.01 19.80 0.21
C ILE A 10 2.64 18.77 1.15
N ALA A 11 3.68 19.14 1.90
CA ALA A 11 4.33 18.23 2.84
C ALA A 11 3.36 17.75 3.95
N GLN A 12 2.57 18.66 4.52
CA GLN A 12 1.54 18.31 5.52
C GLN A 12 0.47 17.39 4.96
N ALA A 13 0.03 17.62 3.72
CA ALA A 13 -0.94 16.74 3.06
C ALA A 13 -0.35 15.34 2.81
N ALA A 14 0.91 15.26 2.38
CA ALA A 14 1.61 14.00 2.18
C ALA A 14 1.77 13.22 3.50
N GLU A 15 2.14 13.90 4.59
CA GLU A 15 2.24 13.33 5.95
C GLU A 15 0.88 12.78 6.41
N ALA A 16 -0.19 13.59 6.31
CA ALA A 16 -1.53 13.16 6.71
C ALA A 16 -2.04 11.95 5.91
N ILE A 17 -1.71 11.86 4.62
CA ILE A 17 -2.05 10.71 3.78
C ILE A 17 -1.21 9.49 4.18
N GLY A 18 0.09 9.67 4.43
CA GLY A 18 0.97 8.61 4.95
C GLY A 18 0.42 8.01 6.24
N ASP A 19 0.08 8.85 7.22
CA ASP A 19 -0.51 8.43 8.49
C ASP A 19 -1.85 7.72 8.33
N LEU A 20 -2.68 8.16 7.39
CA LEU A 20 -3.95 7.50 7.08
C LEU A 20 -3.71 6.09 6.51
N LEU A 21 -2.78 5.96 5.57
CA LEU A 21 -2.44 4.68 4.94
C LEU A 21 -1.80 3.71 5.92
N GLN A 22 -0.86 4.19 6.76
CA GLN A 22 -0.21 3.37 7.77
C GLN A 22 -1.24 2.82 8.76
N ARG A 23 -2.14 3.67 9.29
CA ARG A 23 -3.22 3.22 10.17
C ARG A 23 -4.14 2.21 9.50
N ALA A 24 -4.41 2.37 8.20
CA ALA A 24 -5.22 1.42 7.45
C ALA A 24 -4.54 0.04 7.33
N VAL A 25 -3.22 0.02 7.10
CA VAL A 25 -2.41 -1.20 7.09
C VAL A 25 -2.40 -1.86 8.47
N GLU A 26 -2.10 -1.10 9.53
CA GLU A 26 -2.07 -1.58 10.91
C GLU A 26 -3.43 -2.17 11.32
N ALA A 27 -4.52 -1.44 11.08
CA ALA A 27 -5.87 -1.93 11.38
C ALA A 27 -6.24 -3.19 10.57
N THR A 28 -5.79 -3.30 9.31
CA THR A 28 -5.99 -4.51 8.48
C THR A 28 -5.17 -5.70 8.99
N LEU A 29 -4.04 -5.46 9.65
CA LEU A 29 -3.22 -6.52 10.27
C LEU A 29 -3.82 -6.98 11.60
N GLU A 30 -4.27 -6.05 12.43
CA GLU A 30 -4.87 -6.32 13.74
C GLU A 30 -6.21 -7.04 13.62
N GLU A 31 -7.08 -6.56 12.73
CA GLU A 31 -8.35 -7.18 12.39
C GLU A 31 -8.40 -7.43 10.88
N PRO A 32 -8.05 -8.66 10.42
CA PRO A 32 -7.99 -9.00 9.00
C PRO A 32 -9.34 -8.92 8.30
N ALA A 33 -9.70 -7.70 7.94
CA ALA A 33 -10.94 -7.34 7.30
C ALA A 33 -10.65 -6.33 6.17
N PRO A 34 -11.49 -6.31 5.12
CA PRO A 34 -11.34 -5.37 4.01
C PRO A 34 -11.75 -3.93 4.39
N GLU A 35 -12.55 -3.76 5.45
CA GLU A 35 -13.16 -2.49 5.85
C GLU A 35 -12.17 -1.36 6.20
N PRO A 36 -11.06 -1.58 6.95
CA PRO A 36 -10.13 -0.50 7.29
C PRO A 36 -9.54 0.20 6.04
N ALA A 37 -9.12 -0.60 5.06
CA ALA A 37 -8.63 -0.08 3.78
C ALA A 37 -9.70 0.70 2.99
N ARG A 38 -10.95 0.21 3.00
CA ARG A 38 -12.08 0.90 2.36
C ARG A 38 -12.42 2.21 3.04
N GLN A 39 -12.39 2.26 4.38
CA GLN A 39 -12.65 3.48 5.14
C GLN A 39 -11.58 4.53 4.83
N ALA A 40 -10.31 4.14 4.76
CA ALA A 40 -9.23 5.04 4.36
C ALA A 40 -9.41 5.55 2.92
N ALA A 41 -9.74 4.67 1.97
CA ALA A 41 -10.02 5.08 0.58
C ALA A 41 -11.23 6.03 0.48
N ALA A 42 -12.29 5.80 1.26
CA ALA A 42 -13.45 6.68 1.32
C ALA A 42 -13.10 8.07 1.88
N GLN A 43 -12.22 8.15 2.87
CA GLN A 43 -11.72 9.45 3.38
C GLN A 43 -10.92 10.21 2.32
N LEU A 44 -10.07 9.52 1.55
CA LEU A 44 -9.33 10.13 0.44
C LEU A 44 -10.29 10.66 -0.65
N TYR A 45 -11.30 9.89 -1.00
CA TYR A 45 -12.34 10.32 -1.93
C TYR A 45 -13.12 11.54 -1.41
N ASP A 46 -13.44 11.57 -0.13
CA ASP A 46 -14.14 12.70 0.50
C ASP A 46 -13.28 13.97 0.55
N VAL A 47 -11.95 13.85 0.70
CA VAL A 47 -11.02 14.98 0.55
C VAL A 47 -11.02 15.48 -0.90
N ASP A 48 -10.89 14.57 -1.87
CA ASP A 48 -10.85 14.92 -3.29
C ASP A 48 -12.15 15.54 -3.78
N SER A 49 -13.31 15.00 -3.39
CA SER A 49 -14.61 15.53 -3.81
C SER A 49 -14.88 16.94 -3.30
N ARG A 50 -14.27 17.33 -2.16
CA ARG A 50 -14.33 18.68 -1.62
C ARG A 50 -13.34 19.64 -2.26
N ALA A 51 -12.16 19.15 -2.65
CA ALA A 51 -11.09 19.97 -3.24
C ALA A 51 -11.23 20.14 -4.76
N VAL A 52 -11.59 19.08 -5.47
CA VAL A 52 -11.68 19.01 -6.94
C VAL A 52 -12.89 18.14 -7.33
N PRO A 53 -14.14 18.65 -7.24
CA PRO A 53 -15.37 17.85 -7.38
C PRO A 53 -15.54 17.12 -8.72
N GLU A 54 -14.90 17.61 -9.78
CA GLU A 54 -15.00 17.05 -11.14
C GLU A 54 -13.91 16.02 -11.46
N SER A 55 -13.01 15.72 -10.52
CA SER A 55 -11.92 14.77 -10.75
C SER A 55 -12.28 13.37 -10.28
N ASP A 56 -12.25 12.41 -11.20
CA ASP A 56 -12.34 10.98 -10.88
C ASP A 56 -11.09 10.47 -10.12
N ASN A 57 -9.97 11.19 -10.19
CA ASN A 57 -8.70 10.87 -9.55
C ASN A 57 -8.08 12.13 -8.95
N GLY A 58 -8.65 12.60 -7.85
CA GLY A 58 -8.16 13.81 -7.20
C GLY A 58 -6.75 13.65 -6.60
N PRO A 59 -6.15 14.77 -6.17
CA PRO A 59 -4.78 14.80 -5.67
C PRO A 59 -4.52 13.85 -4.50
N ALA A 60 -5.47 13.65 -3.59
CA ALA A 60 -5.31 12.77 -2.44
C ALA A 60 -5.22 11.30 -2.87
N GLN A 61 -6.10 10.85 -3.78
CA GLN A 61 -6.01 9.50 -4.34
C GLN A 61 -4.73 9.27 -5.14
N LEU A 62 -4.25 10.27 -5.89
CA LEU A 62 -3.00 10.17 -6.63
C LEU A 62 -1.82 10.03 -5.66
N MET A 63 -1.72 10.90 -4.65
CA MET A 63 -0.66 10.83 -3.64
C MET A 63 -0.69 9.48 -2.91
N ALA A 64 -1.85 9.03 -2.46
CA ALA A 64 -1.98 7.74 -1.80
C ALA A 64 -1.50 6.57 -2.68
N THR A 65 -1.81 6.61 -3.98
CA THR A 65 -1.37 5.58 -4.93
C THR A 65 0.14 5.57 -5.09
N LEU A 66 0.75 6.74 -5.26
CA LEU A 66 2.20 6.86 -5.41
C LEU A 66 2.91 6.37 -4.14
N THR A 67 2.40 6.73 -2.95
CA THR A 67 2.92 6.24 -1.67
C THR A 67 2.84 4.72 -1.57
N LEU A 68 1.67 4.12 -1.85
CA LEU A 68 1.49 2.67 -1.77
C LEU A 68 2.36 1.91 -2.78
N VAL A 69 2.44 2.39 -4.03
CA VAL A 69 3.30 1.79 -5.07
C VAL A 69 4.78 1.90 -4.69
N ARG A 70 5.20 3.02 -4.09
CA ARG A 70 6.57 3.18 -3.58
C ARG A 70 6.87 2.20 -2.46
N LEU A 71 5.98 2.07 -1.48
CA LEU A 71 6.13 1.12 -0.37
C LEU A 71 6.20 -0.33 -0.86
N LEU A 72 5.32 -0.72 -1.78
CA LEU A 72 5.36 -2.06 -2.39
C LEU A 72 6.64 -2.28 -3.21
N SER A 73 7.18 -1.24 -3.85
CA SER A 73 8.48 -1.32 -4.53
C SER A 73 9.63 -1.54 -3.55
N LEU A 74 9.61 -0.86 -2.40
CA LEU A 74 10.58 -1.09 -1.31
C LEU A 74 10.48 -2.53 -0.78
N VAL A 75 9.27 -3.06 -0.59
CA VAL A 75 9.04 -4.45 -0.21
C VAL A 75 9.67 -5.41 -1.22
N ARG A 76 9.46 -5.19 -2.52
CA ARG A 76 10.06 -5.98 -3.60
C ARG A 76 11.58 -5.93 -3.54
N GLU A 77 12.16 -4.73 -3.42
CA GLU A 77 13.60 -4.49 -3.33
C GLU A 77 14.24 -5.14 -2.11
N ALA A 78 13.52 -5.20 -0.98
CA ALA A 78 14.01 -5.80 0.27
C ALA A 78 13.92 -7.33 0.32
N THR A 79 13.23 -7.96 -0.65
CA THR A 79 12.97 -9.41 -0.62
C THR A 79 13.44 -10.16 -1.87
N PRO A 80 14.57 -9.82 -2.52
CA PRO A 80 14.93 -10.30 -3.85
C PRO A 80 14.93 -11.83 -3.98
N ASP A 81 15.29 -12.54 -2.90
CA ASP A 81 15.41 -14.00 -2.84
C ASP A 81 14.08 -14.74 -2.54
N ARG A 82 12.94 -14.03 -2.56
CA ARG A 82 11.61 -14.61 -2.35
C ARG A 82 10.77 -14.58 -3.64
N PRO A 83 10.98 -15.52 -4.57
CA PRO A 83 10.23 -15.56 -5.83
C PRO A 83 8.73 -15.84 -5.64
N GLU A 84 8.34 -16.48 -4.54
CA GLU A 84 6.94 -16.84 -4.25
C GLU A 84 6.17 -15.74 -3.49
N ARG A 85 6.80 -14.59 -3.20
CA ARG A 85 6.23 -13.52 -2.35
C ARG A 85 4.81 -13.11 -2.74
N VAL A 86 4.50 -13.07 -4.03
CA VAL A 86 3.16 -12.70 -4.51
C VAL A 86 2.13 -13.75 -4.09
N GLU A 87 2.42 -15.03 -4.30
CA GLU A 87 1.50 -16.10 -3.96
C GLU A 87 1.38 -16.26 -2.44
N GLU A 88 2.45 -16.05 -1.68
CA GLU A 88 2.40 -16.03 -0.21
C GLU A 88 1.50 -14.89 0.31
N VAL A 89 1.67 -13.67 -0.21
CA VAL A 89 0.88 -12.49 0.16
C VAL A 89 -0.60 -12.67 -0.22
N LEU A 90 -0.88 -13.10 -1.45
CA LEU A 90 -2.24 -13.38 -1.89
C LEU A 90 -2.88 -14.55 -1.13
N GLY A 91 -2.08 -15.54 -0.73
CA GLY A 91 -2.49 -16.65 0.12
C GLY A 91 -2.92 -16.18 1.51
N TRP A 92 -2.16 -15.27 2.12
CA TRP A 92 -2.54 -14.64 3.38
C TRP A 92 -3.86 -13.86 3.23
N ILE A 93 -3.99 -13.00 2.22
CA ILE A 93 -5.22 -12.24 1.95
C ILE A 93 -6.41 -13.20 1.77
N GLY A 94 -6.22 -14.27 1.01
CA GLY A 94 -7.25 -15.27 0.71
C GLY A 94 -7.72 -16.03 1.95
N THR A 95 -6.81 -16.28 2.90
CA THR A 95 -7.07 -16.98 4.16
C THR A 95 -7.70 -16.05 5.19
N ALA A 96 -7.15 -14.85 5.35
CA ALA A 96 -7.51 -13.92 6.41
C ALA A 96 -8.78 -13.11 6.09
N MET A 97 -8.89 -12.59 4.86
CA MET A 97 -10.01 -11.75 4.43
C MET A 97 -10.98 -12.47 3.49
N GLY A 98 -10.49 -13.44 2.73
CA GLY A 98 -11.28 -14.28 1.83
C GLY A 98 -10.89 -14.18 0.35
N LYS A 99 -11.19 -15.25 -0.41
CA LYS A 99 -10.78 -15.43 -1.83
C LYS A 99 -11.15 -14.27 -2.75
N ARG A 100 -12.29 -13.61 -2.53
CA ARG A 100 -12.72 -12.46 -3.34
C ARG A 100 -11.74 -11.27 -3.24
N TYR A 101 -11.12 -11.08 -2.08
CA TYR A 101 -10.18 -9.98 -1.86
C TYR A 101 -8.80 -10.31 -2.37
N ALA A 102 -8.39 -11.57 -2.29
CA ALA A 102 -7.19 -12.05 -2.96
C ALA A 102 -7.30 -11.87 -4.48
N ALA A 103 -8.45 -12.19 -5.06
CA ALA A 103 -8.70 -11.97 -6.50
C ALA A 103 -8.60 -10.49 -6.90
N ARG A 104 -9.06 -9.57 -6.05
CA ARG A 104 -8.92 -8.11 -6.28
C ARG A 104 -7.48 -7.64 -6.13
N ALA A 105 -6.81 -8.03 -5.05
CA ALA A 105 -5.40 -7.73 -4.82
C ALA A 105 -4.50 -8.27 -5.93
N ARG A 106 -4.86 -9.39 -6.56
CA ARG A 106 -4.12 -9.97 -7.69
C ARG A 106 -3.97 -9.02 -8.88
N TYR A 107 -4.94 -8.14 -9.13
CA TYR A 107 -4.85 -7.14 -10.19
C TYR A 107 -3.69 -6.14 -9.98
N VAL A 108 -3.31 -5.88 -8.72
CA VAL A 108 -2.23 -4.94 -8.37
C VAL A 108 -0.96 -5.66 -7.89
N ALA A 109 -0.97 -6.99 -7.80
CA ALA A 109 0.13 -7.78 -7.25
C ALA A 109 1.42 -7.71 -8.07
N GLY A 110 1.32 -7.41 -9.37
CA GLY A 110 2.49 -7.26 -10.25
C GLY A 110 3.51 -6.24 -9.76
N VAL A 111 3.09 -5.24 -8.96
CA VAL A 111 4.01 -4.26 -8.34
C VAL A 111 5.07 -4.94 -7.46
N LEU A 112 4.74 -6.08 -6.83
CA LEU A 112 5.69 -6.90 -6.07
C LEU A 112 6.58 -7.79 -6.95
N GLU A 113 6.27 -7.96 -8.23
CA GLU A 113 7.05 -8.80 -9.15
C GLU A 113 8.11 -7.99 -9.88
N SER A 114 7.73 -6.84 -10.44
CA SER A 114 8.63 -6.05 -11.29
C SER A 114 8.28 -4.57 -11.30
N GLU A 115 9.27 -3.74 -11.63
CA GLU A 115 9.06 -2.32 -11.88
C GLU A 115 8.18 -2.09 -13.12
N ALA A 116 8.32 -2.91 -14.16
CA ALA A 116 7.52 -2.78 -15.38
C ALA A 116 6.01 -2.90 -15.12
N ALA A 117 5.60 -3.69 -14.13
CA ALA A 117 4.19 -3.85 -13.77
C ALA A 117 3.54 -2.56 -13.22
N THR A 118 4.32 -1.57 -12.75
CA THR A 118 3.75 -0.29 -12.31
C THR A 118 3.22 0.56 -13.48
N ALA A 119 3.61 0.25 -14.72
CA ALA A 119 3.16 0.96 -15.91
C ALA A 119 1.66 0.73 -16.21
N ASP A 120 1.08 -0.40 -15.77
CA ASP A 120 -0.33 -0.75 -16.01
C ASP A 120 -1.28 -0.24 -14.91
N VAL A 121 -0.77 0.52 -13.95
CA VAL A 121 -1.57 1.10 -12.85
C VAL A 121 -2.83 1.85 -13.34
N PRO A 122 -2.78 2.67 -14.42
CA PRO A 122 -3.98 3.31 -14.94
C PRO A 122 -5.05 2.33 -15.45
N GLY A 123 -4.64 1.25 -16.13
CA GLY A 123 -5.55 0.23 -16.65
C GLY A 123 -6.21 -0.56 -15.53
N VAL A 124 -5.41 -1.00 -14.55
CA VAL A 124 -5.89 -1.70 -13.36
C VAL A 124 -6.85 -0.84 -12.52
N ARG A 125 -6.56 0.46 -12.38
CA ARG A 125 -7.43 1.41 -11.68
C ARG A 125 -8.83 1.47 -12.28
N GLN A 126 -8.95 1.48 -13.61
CA GLN A 126 -10.26 1.50 -14.27
C GLN A 126 -11.08 0.23 -14.00
N VAL A 127 -10.41 -0.92 -13.85
CA VAL A 127 -11.05 -2.21 -13.55
C VAL A 127 -11.52 -2.27 -12.09
N LEU A 128 -10.68 -1.84 -11.15
CA LEU A 128 -10.98 -1.94 -9.72
C LEU A 128 -11.84 -0.78 -9.19
N MET A 129 -11.85 0.37 -9.88
CA MET A 129 -12.59 1.57 -9.47
C MET A 129 -12.34 1.92 -7.99
N THR A 130 -13.39 1.96 -7.17
CA THR A 130 -13.32 2.28 -5.74
C THR A 130 -12.53 1.27 -4.92
N GLU A 131 -12.30 0.06 -5.45
CA GLU A 131 -11.51 -0.98 -4.79
C GLU A 131 -10.03 -0.93 -5.19
N PHE A 132 -9.60 0.03 -6.02
CA PHE A 132 -8.20 0.16 -6.44
C PHE A 132 -7.26 0.47 -5.26
N VAL A 133 -7.49 1.57 -4.54
CA VAL A 133 -6.68 1.94 -3.37
C VAL A 133 -6.79 0.88 -2.25
N PRO A 134 -8.00 0.36 -1.90
CA PRO A 134 -8.11 -0.73 -0.95
C PRO A 134 -7.28 -1.97 -1.32
N SER A 135 -7.24 -2.34 -2.60
CA SER A 135 -6.47 -3.51 -3.05
C SER A 135 -4.97 -3.34 -2.86
N LEU A 136 -4.44 -2.13 -3.06
CA LEU A 136 -3.04 -1.81 -2.76
C LEU A 136 -2.74 -1.87 -1.25
N VAL A 137 -3.65 -1.36 -0.41
CA VAL A 137 -3.51 -1.44 1.06
C VAL A 137 -3.53 -2.90 1.53
N TRP A 138 -4.43 -3.73 1.00
CA TRP A 138 -4.47 -5.16 1.34
C TRP A 138 -3.19 -5.90 0.91
N LEU A 139 -2.67 -5.56 -0.28
CA LEU A 139 -1.42 -6.13 -0.76
C LEU A 139 -0.26 -5.73 0.14
N LEU A 140 -0.21 -4.48 0.59
CA LEU A 140 0.81 -3.99 1.51
C LEU A 140 0.68 -4.63 2.91
N ALA A 141 -0.53 -4.74 3.45
CA ALA A 141 -0.79 -5.42 4.72
C ALA A 141 -0.40 -6.90 4.65
N GLY A 142 -0.79 -7.62 3.59
CA GLY A 142 -0.35 -9.00 3.39
C GLY A 142 1.16 -9.12 3.24
N SER A 143 1.82 -8.14 2.60
CA SER A 143 3.28 -8.08 2.53
C SER A 143 3.92 -7.95 3.91
N VAL A 144 3.39 -7.08 4.78
CA VAL A 144 3.86 -6.95 6.16
C VAL A 144 3.62 -8.24 6.94
N ALA A 145 2.44 -8.84 6.82
CA ALA A 145 2.09 -10.07 7.54
C ALA A 145 3.04 -11.23 7.21
N VAL A 146 3.38 -11.39 5.93
CA VAL A 146 4.15 -12.55 5.44
C VAL A 146 5.66 -12.28 5.41
N LEU A 147 6.06 -11.10 4.94
CA LEU A 147 7.46 -10.78 4.66
C LEU A 147 8.09 -9.98 5.83
N GLY A 148 7.30 -9.11 6.45
CA GLY A 148 7.67 -8.35 7.66
C GLY A 148 7.29 -9.05 8.97
N THR A 149 6.88 -10.31 8.94
CA THR A 149 6.48 -11.10 10.13
C THR A 149 5.36 -10.49 10.98
N GLY A 150 4.52 -9.65 10.37
CA GLY A 150 3.43 -8.93 11.04
C GLY A 150 3.84 -7.65 11.76
N ASP A 151 5.11 -7.25 11.69
CA ASP A 151 5.59 -6.00 12.29
C ASP A 151 5.40 -4.82 11.33
N ALA A 152 4.43 -3.96 11.61
CA ALA A 152 4.22 -2.73 10.83
C ALA A 152 5.41 -1.74 10.91
N GLY A 153 6.24 -1.84 11.96
CA GLY A 153 7.51 -1.11 12.07
C GLY A 153 8.48 -1.39 10.93
N TRP A 154 8.40 -2.57 10.32
CA TRP A 154 9.22 -2.96 9.18
C TRP A 154 9.10 -1.99 8.00
N LEU A 155 7.90 -1.47 7.69
CA LEU A 155 7.73 -0.50 6.60
C LEU A 155 8.49 0.80 6.85
N ARG A 156 8.51 1.28 8.11
CA ARG A 156 9.25 2.49 8.49
C ARG A 156 10.75 2.30 8.34
N GLU A 157 11.26 1.10 8.64
CA GLU A 157 12.67 0.75 8.44
C GLU A 157 13.05 0.74 6.95
N LEU A 158 12.18 0.19 6.10
CA LEU A 158 12.36 0.21 4.64
C LEU A 158 12.38 1.63 4.08
N GLU A 159 11.48 2.50 4.52
CA GLU A 159 11.45 3.90 4.10
C GLU A 159 12.68 4.69 4.56
N ALA A 160 13.17 4.40 5.77
CA ALA A 160 14.39 5.00 6.30
C ALA A 160 15.67 4.48 5.59
N GLY A 161 15.55 3.51 4.69
CA GLY A 161 16.69 2.90 4.01
C GLY A 161 17.62 2.13 4.94
N THR A 162 17.10 1.69 6.10
CA THR A 162 17.86 0.86 7.05
C THR A 162 17.50 -0.59 6.76
N PRO A 163 18.33 -1.36 6.03
CA PRO A 163 18.05 -2.77 5.85
C PRO A 163 18.18 -3.46 7.21
N THR A 164 17.06 -3.89 7.78
CA THR A 164 17.07 -4.87 8.85
C THR A 164 17.59 -6.16 8.26
N THR A 165 18.89 -6.39 8.43
CA THR A 165 19.47 -7.73 8.41
C THR A 165 18.74 -8.51 9.48
N ALA A 166 17.63 -9.15 9.10
CA ALA A 166 16.98 -10.14 9.91
C ALA A 166 18.05 -11.14 10.33
N SER A 167 18.31 -11.17 11.63
CA SER A 167 19.26 -12.05 12.28
C SER A 167 18.75 -13.48 12.15
N PHE A 168 19.02 -14.10 11.01
CA PHE A 168 18.75 -15.52 10.73
C PHE A 168 19.97 -16.37 11.08
N LEU A 169 20.53 -16.18 12.27
CA LEU A 169 21.51 -17.10 12.86
C LEU A 169 21.34 -17.10 14.38
N THR A 170 20.52 -18.03 14.90
CA THR A 170 20.94 -19.11 15.82
C THR A 170 19.71 -19.70 16.51
N GLY A 171 19.34 -20.90 16.08
CA GLY A 171 18.55 -21.85 16.84
C GLY A 171 19.11 -23.23 16.51
N SER A 172 20.22 -23.56 17.15
CA SER A 172 20.81 -24.90 17.16
C SER A 172 19.92 -25.88 17.93
#